data_AF-A0A938UAZ1-F1
#
_entry.id   AF-A0A938UAZ1-F1
#
_cell.length_a   1.000
_cell.length_b   1.000
_cell.length_c   1.000
_cell.angle_alpha   90.00
_cell.angle_beta   90.00
_cell.angle_gamma   90.00
#
_symmetry.space_group_name_H-M   'P 1'
#
loop_
_entity.id
_entity.type
_entity.pdbx_description
1 polymer ?
#
loop_
_entity_poly.entity_id
_entity_poly.type
_entity_poly.pdbx_seq_one_letter_code
_entity_poly.pdbx_strand_id
1 'polypeptide(L)'
;AKFESIIVDTSVLNGPATALCGIANRKIKERWGFATAGAPSNGSYMEFKRFQEKGDLKGWAAIDAALEALAAFYYHDLVFTGPMAGAQRVMPAVAMADAFLATAVFDETKQLPKDPTHPLFKLYNDFAEQLKVRWDQAGELKKIQG
;
A
#
# COMPACT_ATOMS: atom_id res chain seq x y z
N ALA A 1 -21.51 23.15 -1.02
CA ALA A 1 -21.73 21.87 -1.72
C ALA A 1 -22.11 20.80 -0.70
N LYS A 2 -22.97 19.83 -1.05
CA LYS A 2 -23.20 18.61 -0.26
C LYS A 2 -22.61 17.45 -1.07
N PHE A 3 -21.64 16.74 -0.51
CA PHE A 3 -20.98 15.61 -1.15
C PHE A 3 -21.49 14.31 -0.53
N GLU A 4 -21.75 13.30 -1.37
CA GLU A 4 -22.15 11.96 -0.95
C GLU A 4 -20.95 11.17 -0.39
N SER A 5 -19.76 11.39 -0.96
CA SER A 5 -18.51 10.76 -0.54
C SER A 5 -17.36 11.77 -0.54
N ILE A 6 -16.38 11.54 0.33
CA ILE A 6 -15.19 12.38 0.49
C ILE A 6 -13.97 11.46 0.53
N ILE A 7 -12.97 11.79 -0.28
CA ILE A 7 -11.63 11.23 -0.21
C ILE A 7 -10.68 12.40 0.10
N VAL A 8 -9.85 12.26 1.13
CA VAL A 8 -8.93 13.31 1.56
C VAL A 8 -7.52 13.02 1.06
N ASP A 9 -6.99 13.85 0.17
CA ASP A 9 -5.60 13.77 -0.27
C ASP A 9 -4.69 14.58 0.67
N THR A 10 -3.73 13.91 1.33
CA THR A 10 -2.70 14.60 2.10
C THR A 10 -1.48 14.83 1.20
N SER A 11 -1.39 16.05 0.66
CA SER A 11 -0.42 16.42 -0.36
C SER A 11 1.03 16.09 0.02
N VAL A 12 1.82 15.68 -0.97
CA VAL A 12 3.23 15.31 -0.81
C VAL A 12 4.14 16.46 -1.26
N LEU A 13 5.12 16.83 -0.42
CA LEU A 13 6.12 17.88 -0.73
C LEU A 13 7.38 17.33 -1.39
N ASN A 14 7.83 16.13 -0.98
CA ASN A 14 8.98 15.39 -1.53
C ASN A 14 8.86 13.91 -1.12
N GLY A 15 9.74 13.04 -1.62
CA GLY A 15 9.68 11.59 -1.36
C GLY A 15 9.59 11.23 0.13
N PRO A 16 10.56 11.61 0.98
CA PRO A 16 10.50 11.31 2.41
C PRO A 16 9.28 11.89 3.13
N ALA A 17 8.78 13.05 2.70
CA ALA A 17 7.61 13.69 3.30
C ALA A 17 6.31 12.87 3.13
N THR A 18 6.25 11.92 2.20
CA THR A 18 5.13 10.96 2.08
C THR A 18 4.86 10.21 3.39
N ALA A 19 5.89 9.98 4.23
CA ALA A 19 5.68 9.38 5.54
C ALA A 19 4.79 10.25 6.46
N LEU A 20 4.94 11.58 6.40
CA LEU A 20 4.10 12.51 7.13
C LEU A 20 2.65 12.49 6.61
N CYS A 21 2.47 12.34 5.29
CA CYS A 21 1.16 12.14 4.66
C CYS A 21 0.49 10.87 5.19
N GLY A 22 1.22 9.74 5.28
CA GLY A 22 0.70 8.50 5.87
C GLY A 22 0.27 8.66 7.34
N ILE A 23 1.04 9.39 8.15
CA ILE A 23 0.66 9.70 9.55
C ILE A 23 -0.59 10.59 9.60
N ALA A 24 -0.70 11.58 8.72
CA ALA A 24 -1.87 12.43 8.62
C ALA A 24 -3.10 11.63 8.18
N ASN A 25 -2.94 10.73 7.20
CA ASN A 25 -3.98 9.83 6.73
C ASN A 25 -4.51 8.94 7.86
N ARG A 26 -3.60 8.34 8.67
CA ARG A 26 -4.00 7.59 9.86
C ARG A 26 -4.87 8.43 10.80
N LYS A 27 -4.43 9.65 11.13
CA LYS A 27 -5.19 10.57 12.00
C LYS A 27 -6.55 10.94 11.40
N ILE A 28 -6.63 11.11 10.08
CA ILE A 28 -7.88 11.42 9.38
C ILE A 28 -8.85 10.24 9.48
N LYS A 29 -8.36 9.03 9.19
CA LYS A 29 -9.12 7.79 9.33
C LYS A 29 -9.63 7.58 10.75
N GLU A 30 -8.76 7.74 11.75
CA GLU A 30 -9.12 7.58 13.17
C GLU A 30 -10.19 8.58 13.62
N ARG A 31 -10.13 9.83 13.14
CA ARG A 31 -11.04 10.90 13.60
C ARG A 31 -12.36 10.97 12.83
N TRP A 32 -12.34 10.75 11.53
CA TRP A 32 -13.49 10.97 10.66
C TRP A 32 -13.92 9.74 9.85
N GLY A 33 -13.09 8.69 9.77
CA GLY A 33 -13.39 7.49 8.99
C GLY A 33 -13.34 7.71 7.47
N PHE A 34 -12.84 8.84 6.99
CA PHE A 34 -12.73 9.11 5.56
C PHE A 34 -11.66 8.26 4.90
N ALA A 35 -11.91 7.87 3.65
CA ALA A 35 -10.88 7.34 2.79
C ALA A 35 -9.84 8.43 2.50
N THR A 36 -8.58 8.03 2.38
CA THR A 36 -7.47 8.95 2.19
C THR A 36 -6.64 8.58 0.99
N ALA A 37 -6.14 9.60 0.31
CA ALA A 37 -5.31 9.47 -0.87
C ALA A 37 -3.98 10.21 -0.71
N GLY A 38 -3.13 10.07 -1.72
CA GLY A 38 -1.92 10.87 -1.86
C GLY A 38 -1.29 10.70 -3.24
N ALA A 39 -0.43 11.64 -3.60
CA ALA A 39 0.33 11.66 -4.85
C ALA A 39 1.85 11.58 -4.59
N PRO A 40 2.37 10.45 -4.09
CA PRO A 40 3.80 10.24 -3.86
C PRO A 40 4.65 10.46 -5.12
N SER A 41 4.09 10.21 -6.30
CA SER A 41 4.70 10.54 -7.60
C SER A 41 5.20 11.98 -7.69
N ASN A 42 4.57 12.95 -7.03
CA ASN A 42 5.10 14.33 -6.96
C ASN A 42 6.51 14.36 -6.35
N GLY A 43 6.76 13.55 -5.32
CA GLY A 43 8.06 13.44 -4.67
C GLY A 43 9.10 12.68 -5.48
N SER A 44 8.73 11.57 -6.14
CA SER A 44 9.66 10.81 -6.98
C SER A 44 10.03 11.54 -8.28
N TYR A 45 9.10 12.29 -8.87
CA TYR A 45 9.35 13.07 -10.09
C TYR A 45 10.23 14.30 -9.85
N MET A 46 10.28 14.84 -8.63
CA MET A 46 11.28 15.85 -8.25
C MET A 46 12.73 15.32 -8.40
N GLU A 47 12.92 14.02 -8.21
CA GLU A 47 14.24 13.37 -8.34
C GLU A 47 14.57 12.98 -9.79
N PHE A 48 13.58 12.97 -10.70
CA PHE A 48 13.74 12.49 -12.07
C PHE A 48 14.90 13.18 -12.79
N LYS A 49 14.94 14.52 -12.74
CA LYS A 49 15.98 15.31 -13.40
C LYS A 49 17.38 14.93 -12.90
N ARG A 50 17.55 14.76 -11.58
CA ARG A 50 18.83 14.39 -10.95
C ARG A 50 19.34 13.04 -11.45
N PHE A 51 18.46 12.07 -11.63
CA PHE A 51 18.82 10.75 -12.14
C PHE A 51 19.02 10.72 -13.65
N GLN A 52 18.23 11.52 -14.38
CA GLN A 52 18.41 11.71 -15.82
C GLN A 52 19.79 12.28 -16.14
N GLU A 53 20.24 13.31 -15.41
CA GLU A 53 21.58 13.91 -15.56
C GLU A 53 22.72 12.94 -15.24
N LYS A 54 22.47 11.96 -14.36
CA LYS A 54 23.41 10.88 -14.02
C LYS A 54 23.36 9.70 -15.00
N GLY A 55 22.39 9.67 -15.92
CA GLY A 55 22.14 8.52 -16.79
C GLY A 55 21.58 7.29 -16.07
N ASP A 56 21.01 7.44 -14.87
CA ASP A 56 20.54 6.33 -14.02
C ASP A 56 19.01 6.32 -13.87
N LEU A 57 18.30 6.11 -14.98
CA LEU A 57 16.84 6.02 -14.97
C LEU A 57 16.32 4.76 -14.26
N LYS A 58 17.14 3.72 -14.10
CA LYS A 58 16.78 2.52 -13.33
C LYS A 58 16.73 2.84 -11.83
N GLY A 59 17.72 3.58 -11.32
CA GLY A 59 17.72 4.07 -9.94
C GLY A 59 16.52 4.96 -9.64
N TRP A 60 16.15 5.84 -10.58
CA TRP A 60 14.92 6.63 -10.44
C TRP A 60 13.66 5.76 -10.43
N ALA A 61 13.53 4.81 -11.37
CA ALA A 61 12.37 3.93 -11.44
C ALA A 61 12.21 3.09 -10.16
N ALA A 62 13.32 2.71 -9.53
CA ALA A 62 13.32 2.02 -8.23
C ALA A 62 12.80 2.92 -7.10
N ILE A 63 13.20 4.19 -7.06
CA ILE A 63 12.69 5.17 -6.08
C ILE A 63 11.19 5.40 -6.28
N ASP A 64 10.76 5.56 -7.53
CA ASP A 64 9.35 5.77 -7.87
C ASP A 64 8.49 4.59 -7.40
N ALA A 65 8.86 3.36 -7.80
CA ALA A 65 8.16 2.15 -7.39
C ALA A 65 8.17 1.95 -5.86
N ALA A 66 9.29 2.19 -5.20
CA ALA A 66 9.41 2.03 -3.75
C ALA A 66 8.54 3.05 -2.99
N LEU A 67 8.49 4.30 -3.45
CA LEU A 67 7.71 5.34 -2.79
C LEU A 67 6.21 5.09 -2.89
N GLU A 68 5.74 4.66 -4.06
CA GLU A 68 4.35 4.26 -4.31
C GLU A 68 3.95 3.04 -3.47
N ALA A 69 4.84 2.05 -3.36
CA ALA A 69 4.65 0.88 -2.50
C ALA A 69 4.57 1.25 -1.01
N LEU A 70 5.46 2.12 -0.53
CA LEU A 70 5.43 2.62 0.85
C LEU A 70 4.15 3.39 1.14
N ALA A 71 3.67 4.21 0.20
CA ALA A 71 2.40 4.91 0.35
C ALA A 71 1.22 3.93 0.48
N ALA A 72 1.14 2.93 -0.41
CA ALA A 72 0.11 1.89 -0.36
C ALA A 72 0.11 1.12 0.97
N PHE A 73 1.28 0.81 1.52
CA PHE A 73 1.40 0.17 2.84
C PHE A 73 1.00 1.11 3.99
N TYR A 74 1.25 2.42 3.85
CA TYR A 74 1.19 3.37 4.95
C TYR A 74 -0.04 4.29 4.89
N TYR A 75 -1.20 3.70 5.19
CA TYR A 75 -2.50 4.36 5.38
C TYR A 75 -3.06 5.13 4.18
N HIS A 76 -2.62 4.87 2.95
CA HIS A 76 -3.29 5.38 1.75
C HIS A 76 -4.29 4.34 1.23
N ASP A 77 -5.53 4.73 0.94
CA ASP A 77 -6.53 3.88 0.26
C ASP A 77 -6.49 4.05 -1.27
N LEU A 78 -5.98 5.19 -1.72
CA LEU A 78 -5.83 5.54 -3.12
C LEU A 78 -4.48 6.22 -3.32
N VAL A 79 -3.79 5.86 -4.40
CA VAL A 79 -2.51 6.48 -4.75
C VAL A 79 -2.56 7.01 -6.18
N PHE A 80 -2.21 8.28 -6.35
CA PHE A 80 -2.05 8.91 -7.66
C PHE A 80 -0.62 8.68 -8.14
N THR A 81 -0.45 7.63 -8.94
CA THR A 81 0.85 7.09 -9.39
C THR A 81 1.56 7.93 -10.47
N GLY A 82 0.99 9.08 -10.84
CA GLY A 82 1.53 9.95 -11.88
C GLY A 82 1.27 9.44 -13.31
N PRO A 83 2.18 9.69 -14.26
CA PRO A 83 1.98 9.32 -15.67
C PRO A 83 1.78 7.82 -15.89
N MET A 84 0.78 7.47 -16.70
CA MET A 84 0.42 6.07 -17.02
C MET A 84 1.58 5.25 -17.62
N ALA A 85 2.53 5.91 -18.29
CA ALA A 85 3.75 5.26 -18.79
C ALA A 85 4.58 4.59 -17.66
N GLY A 86 4.37 4.98 -16.40
CA GLY A 86 4.98 4.35 -15.23
C GLY A 86 4.23 3.19 -14.62
N ALA A 87 3.04 2.86 -15.11
CA ALA A 87 2.22 1.81 -14.52
C ALA A 87 2.95 0.46 -14.44
N GLN A 88 3.74 0.10 -15.45
CA GLN A 88 4.47 -1.18 -15.47
C GLN A 88 5.50 -1.33 -14.35
N ARG A 89 6.08 -0.22 -13.85
CA ARG A 89 7.01 -0.25 -12.70
C ARG A 89 6.30 -0.09 -11.36
N VAL A 90 5.23 0.72 -11.32
CA VAL A 90 4.53 1.04 -10.07
C VAL A 90 3.53 -0.04 -9.66
N MET A 91 2.73 -0.56 -10.58
CA MET A 91 1.63 -1.49 -10.25
C MET A 91 2.11 -2.77 -9.55
N PRO A 92 3.20 -3.44 -9.98
CA PRO A 92 3.71 -4.60 -9.25
C PRO A 92 4.20 -4.26 -7.84
N ALA A 93 4.79 -3.08 -7.65
CA ALA A 93 5.28 -2.64 -6.35
C ALA A 93 4.13 -2.36 -5.37
N VAL A 94 3.07 -1.68 -5.84
CA VAL A 94 1.84 -1.46 -5.06
C VAL A 94 1.15 -2.79 -4.75
N ALA A 95 1.01 -3.69 -5.71
CA ALA A 95 0.40 -5.01 -5.51
C ALA A 95 1.16 -5.85 -4.45
N MET A 96 2.50 -5.81 -4.48
CA MET A 96 3.32 -6.44 -3.45
C MET A 96 3.11 -5.80 -2.07
N ALA A 97 3.10 -4.47 -1.99
CA ALA A 97 2.88 -3.75 -0.73
C ALA A 97 1.51 -4.06 -0.11
N ASP A 98 0.47 -4.15 -0.92
CA ASP A 98 -0.88 -4.48 -0.48
C ASP A 98 -0.98 -5.94 0.01
N ALA A 99 -0.35 -6.89 -0.70
CA ALA A 99 -0.23 -8.27 -0.24
C ALA A 99 0.58 -8.39 1.08
N PHE A 100 1.64 -7.60 1.21
CA PHE A 100 2.45 -7.51 2.42
C PHE A 100 1.62 -6.95 3.58
N LEU A 101 0.88 -5.86 3.35
CA LEU A 101 -0.02 -5.26 4.35
C LEU A 101 -1.07 -6.26 4.81
N ALA A 102 -1.72 -6.96 3.88
CA ALA A 102 -2.69 -8.00 4.21
C ALA A 102 -2.11 -9.09 5.11
N THR A 103 -0.84 -9.47 4.90
CA THR A 103 -0.15 -10.45 5.75
C THR A 103 0.15 -9.89 7.15
N ALA A 104 0.57 -8.62 7.24
CA ALA A 104 0.79 -7.94 8.52
C ALA A 104 -0.52 -7.80 9.32
N VAL A 105 -1.59 -7.36 8.67
CA VAL A 105 -2.94 -7.26 9.26
C VAL A 105 -3.47 -8.63 9.66
N PHE A 106 -3.19 -9.69 8.87
CA PHE A 106 -3.54 -11.04 9.25
C PHE A 106 -2.84 -11.45 10.56
N ASP A 107 -1.60 -11.04 10.81
CA ASP A 107 -0.95 -11.39 12.08
C ASP A 107 -1.66 -10.79 13.30
N GLU A 108 -2.17 -9.56 13.19
CA GLU A 108 -2.88 -8.88 14.27
C GLU A 108 -4.33 -9.34 14.42
N THR A 109 -5.03 -9.53 13.29
CA THR A 109 -6.49 -9.70 13.26
C THR A 109 -6.93 -11.12 12.95
N LYS A 110 -6.05 -11.92 12.36
CA LYS A 110 -6.31 -13.27 11.84
C LYS A 110 -7.40 -13.29 10.76
N GLN A 111 -7.61 -12.15 10.11
CA GLN A 111 -8.53 -11.99 8.99
C GLN A 111 -7.74 -11.79 7.70
N LEU A 112 -8.09 -12.57 6.68
CA LEU A 112 -7.60 -12.34 5.31
C LEU A 112 -8.46 -11.26 4.62
N PRO A 113 -7.97 -10.64 3.53
CA PRO A 113 -8.74 -9.69 2.75
C PRO A 113 -10.10 -10.27 2.31
N LYS A 114 -11.13 -9.41 2.28
CA LYS A 114 -12.49 -9.82 1.89
C LYS A 114 -12.67 -9.90 0.37
N ASP A 115 -11.93 -9.11 -0.38
CA ASP A 115 -12.01 -9.08 -1.83
C ASP A 115 -11.30 -10.32 -2.42
N PRO A 116 -12.00 -11.23 -3.13
CA PRO A 116 -11.38 -12.41 -3.73
C PRO A 116 -10.36 -12.06 -4.82
N THR A 117 -10.38 -10.82 -5.31
CA THR A 117 -9.47 -10.32 -6.34
C THR A 117 -8.25 -9.57 -5.79
N HIS A 118 -8.08 -9.55 -4.46
CA HIS A 118 -6.96 -8.92 -3.76
C HIS A 118 -5.60 -9.45 -4.25
N PRO A 119 -4.54 -8.60 -4.33
CA PRO A 119 -3.21 -8.99 -4.81
C PRO A 119 -2.63 -10.24 -4.12
N LEU A 120 -2.80 -10.36 -2.80
CA LEU A 120 -2.41 -11.55 -2.04
C LEU A 120 -2.95 -12.86 -2.66
N PHE A 121 -4.23 -12.90 -3.03
CA PHE A 121 -4.85 -14.11 -3.58
C PHE A 121 -4.50 -14.32 -5.06
N LYS A 122 -4.39 -13.23 -5.83
CA LYS A 122 -4.08 -13.33 -7.27
C LYS A 122 -2.64 -13.70 -7.56
N LEU A 123 -1.70 -13.22 -6.75
CA LEU A 123 -0.26 -13.35 -7.01
C LEU A 123 0.40 -14.40 -6.12
N TYR A 124 -0.15 -14.67 -4.93
CA TYR A 124 0.44 -15.52 -3.90
C TYR A 124 -0.58 -16.50 -3.28
N ASN A 125 -1.42 -17.11 -4.12
CA ASN A 125 -2.52 -17.98 -3.69
C ASN A 125 -2.08 -19.08 -2.71
N ASP A 126 -1.05 -19.86 -3.08
CA ASP A 126 -0.52 -20.96 -2.25
C ASP A 126 -0.12 -20.49 -0.85
N PHE A 127 0.48 -19.30 -0.74
CA PHE A 127 0.86 -18.73 0.55
C PHE A 127 -0.38 -18.30 1.36
N ALA A 128 -1.37 -17.69 0.71
CA ALA A 128 -2.62 -17.31 1.36
C ALA A 128 -3.38 -18.53 1.91
N GLU A 129 -3.38 -19.65 1.19
CA GLU A 129 -3.95 -20.92 1.66
C GLU A 129 -3.19 -21.47 2.88
N GLN A 130 -1.85 -21.42 2.86
CA GLN A 130 -1.03 -21.84 4.00
C GLN A 130 -1.31 -21.02 5.27
N LEU A 131 -1.53 -19.70 5.13
CA LEU A 131 -1.91 -18.84 6.26
C LEU A 131 -3.22 -19.30 6.90
N LYS A 132 -4.21 -19.67 6.08
CA LYS A 132 -5.52 -20.15 6.54
C LYS A 132 -5.40 -21.50 7.25
N VAL A 133 -4.74 -22.49 6.63
CA VAL A 133 -4.62 -23.85 7.18
C VAL A 133 -3.87 -23.86 8.51
N ARG A 134 -2.73 -23.16 8.60
CA ARG A 134 -1.94 -23.13 9.85
C ARG A 134 -2.71 -22.51 11.01
N TRP A 135 -3.54 -21.51 10.73
CA TRP A 135 -4.35 -20.86 11.74
C TRP A 135 -5.48 -21.77 12.23
N ASP A 136 -6.20 -22.42 11.33
CA ASP A 136 -7.28 -23.35 11.69
C ASP A 136 -6.74 -24.50 12.56
N GLN A 137 -5.57 -25.05 12.23
CA GLN A 137 -4.90 -26.06 13.04
C GLN A 137 -4.55 -25.57 14.46
N ALA A 138 -4.03 -24.34 14.58
CA ALA A 138 -3.73 -23.75 15.89
C ALA A 138 -5.00 -23.48 16.72
N GLY A 139 -6.11 -23.13 16.07
CA GLY A 139 -7.42 -22.98 16.69
C GLY A 139 -7.98 -24.30 17.23
N GLU A 140 -7.90 -25.37 16.46
CA GLU A 140 -8.34 -26.72 16.88
C GLU A 140 -7.53 -27.25 18.06
N LEU A 141 -6.20 -27.07 18.07
CA LEU A 141 -5.36 -27.49 19.21
C LEU A 141 -5.75 -26.79 20.52
N LYS A 142 -6.13 -25.51 20.48
CA LYS A 142 -6.58 -24.77 21.67
C LYS A 142 -7.92 -25.28 22.21
N LYS A 143 -8.82 -25.79 21.37
CA LYS A 143 -10.12 -26.33 21.79
C LYS A 143 -9.99 -27.68 22.51
N ILE A 144 -8.94 -28.45 22.25
CA ILE A 144 -8.69 -29.76 22.86
C ILE A 144 -8.02 -29.63 24.24
N GLN A 145 -7.37 -28.50 24.52
CA GLN A 145 -6.61 -28.26 25.77
C GLN A 145 -7.37 -27.43 26.82
N GLY A 146 -8.59 -26.97 26.52
CA GLY A 146 -9.47 -26.25 27.46
C GLY A 146 -10.66 -27.09 27.87
#